data_AF-A0A5C0E3Z1-F1
#
_entry.id   AF-A0A5C0E3Z1-F1
#
_cell.length_a   1.000
_cell.length_b   1.000
_cell.length_c   1.000
_cell.angle_alpha   90.00
_cell.angle_beta   90.00
_cell.angle_gamma   90.00
#
_symmetry.space_group_name_H-M   'P 1'
#
loop_
_entity.id
_entity.type
_entity.pdbx_description
1 polymer ?
#
loop_
_entity_poly.entity_id
_entity_poly.type
_entity_poly.pdbx_seq_one_letter_code
_entity_poly.pdbx_strand_id
1 'polypeptide(L)'
;MSFFKNYYRYKNDDNLVDKFLIHVGVLKRIAFLDKINIKTNHTLDSRECRAVGKTTFSYPEEIEHIYSILNLKHGLFKEEVFNNEDYPDVIRDVEHFHELEETINISLDNKVNECSLHLDDTKFDNYTKEFELTFDFRGELHDVDIIQEKNYYVYCDAIIANNESPYWCSLVVQAILFQKEKKYDTALLFLFSAFDNLITLEIEKLVNSFYKEFNLKNLEFGKKVSILLKHHLKVNPGENDEEHPVRSLIYKIYTELYELRNAVAHGKIRSIIVDHVDYCLDMLIFTYTTINSNPKDNFILLKKIKEL
;
A
#
# COMPACT_ATOMS: atom_id res chain seq x y z
N MET A 1 -25.71 -16.87 -1.77
CA MET A 1 -24.27 -16.79 -2.16
C MET A 1 -23.46 -16.84 -0.87
N SER A 2 -22.43 -17.70 -0.75
CA SER A 2 -21.71 -17.90 0.53
C SER A 2 -20.86 -16.68 0.92
N PHE A 3 -20.57 -16.52 2.22
CA PHE A 3 -19.75 -15.41 2.75
C PHE A 3 -18.42 -15.27 1.99
N PHE A 4 -17.65 -16.37 1.88
CA PHE A 4 -16.38 -16.37 1.17
C PHE A 4 -16.51 -15.98 -0.29
N LYS A 5 -17.58 -16.41 -0.97
CA LYS A 5 -17.78 -16.05 -2.38
C LYS A 5 -18.00 -14.55 -2.55
N ASN A 6 -18.70 -13.90 -1.62
CA ASN A 6 -18.87 -12.45 -1.62
C ASN A 6 -17.59 -11.72 -1.20
N TYR A 7 -16.89 -12.23 -0.18
CA TYR A 7 -15.62 -11.69 0.29
C TYR A 7 -14.56 -11.70 -0.82
N TYR A 8 -14.33 -12.84 -1.48
CA TYR A 8 -13.36 -12.95 -2.57
C TYR A 8 -13.71 -12.07 -3.77
N ARG A 9 -15.01 -11.86 -4.02
CA ARG A 9 -15.45 -10.90 -5.03
C ARG A 9 -15.02 -9.48 -4.66
N TYR A 10 -15.26 -9.03 -3.43
CA TYR A 10 -14.83 -7.71 -2.97
C TYR A 10 -13.31 -7.58 -2.94
N LYS A 11 -12.60 -8.62 -2.51
CA LYS A 11 -11.14 -8.63 -2.49
C LYS A 11 -10.55 -8.33 -3.87
N ASN A 12 -11.09 -9.00 -4.90
CA ASN A 12 -10.57 -8.92 -6.27
C ASN A 12 -11.08 -7.70 -7.04
N ASP A 13 -12.33 -7.29 -6.84
CA ASP A 13 -12.96 -6.21 -7.62
C ASP A 13 -12.60 -4.81 -7.08
N ASP A 14 -12.25 -4.68 -5.79
CA ASP A 14 -12.22 -3.39 -5.09
C ASP A 14 -10.86 -3.00 -4.44
N ASN A 15 -9.75 -3.68 -4.75
CA ASN A 15 -8.42 -3.48 -4.09
C ASN A 15 -8.51 -3.42 -2.55
N LEU A 16 -9.23 -4.38 -1.96
CA LEU A 16 -9.57 -4.39 -0.53
C LEU A 16 -8.35 -4.28 0.39
N VAL A 17 -7.23 -4.90 0.02
CA VAL A 17 -6.00 -4.89 0.82
C VAL A 17 -5.47 -3.47 0.98
N ASP A 18 -5.30 -2.73 -0.12
CA ASP A 18 -4.77 -1.37 -0.06
C ASP A 18 -5.71 -0.43 0.71
N LYS A 19 -7.03 -0.56 0.48
CA LYS A 19 -8.04 0.19 1.24
C LYS A 19 -7.97 -0.10 2.73
N PHE A 20 -7.90 -1.37 3.11
CA PHE A 20 -7.73 -1.77 4.50
C PHE A 20 -6.46 -1.15 5.11
N LEU A 21 -5.32 -1.26 4.43
CA LEU A 21 -4.05 -0.76 4.94
C LEU A 21 -4.04 0.77 5.11
N ILE A 22 -4.69 1.51 4.21
CA ILE A 22 -4.90 2.96 4.36
C ILE A 22 -5.86 3.23 5.54
N HIS A 23 -6.99 2.53 5.61
CA HIS A 23 -8.02 2.71 6.64
C HIS A 23 -7.47 2.54 8.05
N VAL A 24 -6.64 1.51 8.27
CA VAL A 24 -6.03 1.24 9.59
C VAL A 24 -4.75 2.05 9.83
N GLY A 25 -4.41 2.97 8.91
CA GLY A 25 -3.27 3.84 9.01
C GLY A 25 -1.92 3.13 8.92
N VAL A 26 -1.84 1.91 8.36
CA VAL A 26 -0.56 1.24 8.00
C VAL A 26 0.11 2.01 6.88
N LEU A 27 -0.69 2.44 5.92
CA LEU A 27 -0.28 3.19 4.75
C LEU A 27 -0.84 4.60 4.83
N LYS A 28 -0.05 5.58 4.38
CA LYS A 28 -0.51 6.96 4.21
C LYS A 28 -0.21 7.42 2.79
N ARG A 29 -1.11 8.24 2.24
CA ARG A 29 -0.89 8.92 0.96
C ARG A 29 -0.01 10.13 1.20
N ILE A 30 0.96 10.33 0.33
CA ILE A 30 1.83 11.51 0.32
C ILE A 30 1.97 11.98 -1.11
N ALA A 31 1.93 13.29 -1.30
CA ALA A 31 2.33 13.93 -2.53
C ALA A 31 3.64 14.67 -2.28
N PHE A 32 4.60 14.50 -3.17
CA PHE A 32 5.83 15.28 -3.16
C PHE A 32 6.16 15.71 -4.58
N LEU A 33 6.84 16.85 -4.68
CA LEU A 33 7.25 17.44 -5.92
C LEU A 33 8.71 17.84 -5.78
N ASP A 34 9.55 17.44 -6.73
CA ASP A 34 10.97 17.73 -6.65
C ASP A 34 11.60 17.92 -8.03
N LYS A 35 12.71 18.65 -8.04
CA LYS A 35 13.49 19.03 -9.21
C LYS A 35 14.35 17.87 -9.66
N ILE A 36 14.25 17.52 -10.93
CA ILE A 36 15.08 16.50 -11.54
C ILE A 36 15.92 17.07 -12.68
N ASN A 37 17.07 16.44 -12.88
CA ASN A 37 17.93 16.71 -14.02
C ASN A 37 17.89 15.49 -14.95
N ILE A 38 17.52 15.69 -16.22
CA ILE A 38 17.31 14.61 -17.17
C ILE A 38 18.52 14.50 -18.08
N LYS A 39 19.18 13.34 -18.08
CA LYS A 39 20.25 13.06 -19.03
C LYS A 39 19.64 12.49 -20.30
N THR A 40 19.71 13.22 -21.40
CA THR A 40 19.14 12.81 -22.67
C THR A 40 20.18 12.29 -23.65
N ASN A 41 19.84 11.18 -24.30
CA ASN A 41 20.55 10.71 -25.48
C ASN A 41 19.74 11.14 -26.70
N HIS A 42 20.28 12.08 -27.47
CA HIS A 42 19.60 12.62 -28.64
C HIS A 42 19.85 11.76 -29.87
N THR A 43 18.77 11.44 -30.58
CA THR A 43 18.83 10.90 -31.94
C THR A 43 18.18 11.93 -32.85
N LEU A 44 18.98 12.60 -33.68
CA LEU A 44 18.52 13.66 -34.58
C LEU A 44 18.24 13.07 -35.95
N ASP A 45 17.00 13.16 -36.42
CA ASP A 45 16.66 13.05 -37.84
C ASP A 45 16.24 14.45 -38.34
N SER A 46 16.48 14.74 -39.61
CA SER A 46 16.37 16.04 -40.30
C SER A 46 15.05 16.81 -40.13
N ARG A 47 14.01 16.24 -39.51
CA ARG A 47 12.68 16.83 -39.30
C ARG A 47 12.05 16.59 -37.93
N GLU A 48 12.53 15.62 -37.15
CA GLU A 48 11.98 15.26 -35.84
C GLU A 48 13.14 14.99 -34.87
N CYS A 49 13.09 15.56 -33.66
CA CYS A 49 13.96 15.12 -32.59
C CYS A 49 13.24 14.03 -31.77
N ARG A 50 13.90 12.87 -31.62
CA ARG A 50 13.51 11.86 -30.63
C ARG A 50 14.66 11.71 -29.65
N ALA A 51 14.36 11.99 -28.38
CA ALA A 51 15.32 11.81 -27.30
C ALA A 51 14.71 10.91 -26.23
N VAL A 52 15.51 9.94 -25.78
CA VAL A 52 15.19 9.17 -24.58
C VAL A 52 16.03 9.78 -23.45
N GLY A 53 15.34 10.31 -22.45
CA GLY A 53 15.92 10.82 -21.24
C GLY A 53 15.83 9.81 -20.12
N LYS A 54 16.90 9.67 -19.34
CA LYS A 54 16.86 8.93 -18.09
C LYS A 54 17.28 9.83 -16.94
N THR A 55 16.56 9.70 -15.84
CA THR A 55 16.99 10.28 -14.57
C THR A 55 16.73 9.32 -13.43
N THR A 56 17.48 9.50 -12.36
CA THR A 56 17.28 8.80 -11.10
C THR A 56 16.70 9.79 -10.12
N PHE A 57 15.57 9.43 -9.54
CA PHE A 57 14.94 10.20 -8.49
C PHE A 57 15.24 9.57 -7.14
N SER A 58 15.73 10.35 -6.19
CA SER A 58 15.93 9.91 -4.80
C SER A 58 14.74 10.33 -3.94
N TYR A 59 14.21 9.42 -3.10
CA TYR A 59 13.11 9.74 -2.20
C TYR A 59 13.50 10.87 -1.23
N PRO A 60 12.56 11.75 -0.84
CA PRO A 60 12.71 12.62 0.32
C PRO A 60 13.19 11.82 1.55
N GLU A 61 14.08 12.42 2.36
CA GLU A 61 14.72 11.71 3.47
C GLU A 61 13.72 11.09 4.45
N GLU A 62 12.56 11.75 4.66
CA GLU A 62 11.51 11.30 5.57
C GLU A 62 10.75 10.07 5.05
N ILE A 63 10.86 9.78 3.75
CA ILE A 63 10.25 8.60 3.13
C ILE A 63 11.23 7.44 3.25
N GLU A 64 10.93 6.51 4.15
CA GLU A 64 11.69 5.27 4.27
C GLU A 64 11.33 4.27 3.17
N HIS A 65 10.06 4.26 2.76
CA HIS A 65 9.54 3.21 1.88
C HIS A 65 8.33 3.66 1.06
N ILE A 66 8.42 3.56 -0.26
CA ILE A 66 7.28 3.71 -1.18
C ILE A 66 6.64 2.35 -1.44
N TYR A 67 5.37 2.22 -1.05
CA TYR A 67 4.56 1.01 -1.22
C TYR A 67 4.00 0.91 -2.65
N SER A 68 3.48 2.01 -3.18
CA SER A 68 3.02 2.15 -4.56
C SER A 68 3.00 3.62 -4.98
N ILE A 69 3.16 3.88 -6.28
CA ILE A 69 2.90 5.19 -6.88
C ILE A 69 1.49 5.15 -7.47
N LEU A 70 0.65 6.09 -7.06
CA LEU A 70 -0.71 6.25 -7.56
C LEU A 70 -0.74 7.10 -8.82
N ASN A 71 0.07 8.15 -8.84
CA ASN A 71 0.14 9.09 -9.94
C ASN A 71 1.54 9.68 -10.04
N LEU A 72 2.04 9.78 -11.27
CA LEU A 72 3.31 10.42 -11.56
C LEU A 72 3.09 11.40 -12.70
N LYS A 73 3.39 12.66 -12.44
CA LYS A 73 3.28 13.74 -13.41
C LYS A 73 4.61 14.48 -13.48
N HIS A 74 4.87 15.15 -14.58
CA HIS A 74 6.09 15.91 -14.76
C HIS A 74 5.81 17.21 -15.51
N GLY A 75 6.79 18.12 -15.47
CA GLY A 75 6.72 19.38 -16.20
C GLY A 75 7.98 20.22 -15.97
N LEU A 76 7.91 21.50 -16.34
CA LEU A 76 9.03 22.43 -16.26
C LEU A 76 8.81 23.48 -15.16
N PHE A 77 9.83 23.76 -14.34
CA PHE A 77 9.92 24.96 -13.53
C PHE A 77 10.46 26.13 -14.38
N LYS A 78 9.98 27.35 -14.12
CA LYS A 78 10.51 28.60 -14.68
C LYS A 78 11.58 29.17 -13.77
N GLU A 79 12.78 29.34 -14.32
CA GLU A 79 13.71 30.36 -13.84
C GLU A 79 13.36 31.69 -14.51
N GLU A 80 13.61 32.80 -13.80
CA GLU A 80 13.25 34.19 -14.15
C GLU A 80 13.71 34.65 -15.55
N VAL A 81 14.51 33.85 -16.26
CA VAL A 81 15.13 34.15 -17.56
C VAL A 81 14.16 33.98 -18.74
N PHE A 82 13.07 33.20 -18.61
CA PHE A 82 12.17 32.92 -19.76
C PHE A 82 10.88 33.75 -19.72
N ASN A 83 10.98 35.03 -20.11
CA ASN A 83 9.84 35.92 -20.33
C ASN A 83 9.18 35.72 -21.71
N ASN A 84 8.75 34.50 -22.04
CA ASN A 84 7.91 34.27 -23.22
C ASN A 84 6.47 33.94 -22.79
N GLU A 85 5.51 34.60 -23.44
CA GLU A 85 4.07 34.52 -23.17
C GLU A 85 3.43 33.17 -23.59
N ASP A 86 4.19 32.28 -24.26
CA ASP A 86 3.68 31.03 -24.83
C ASP A 86 3.81 29.79 -23.94
N TYR A 87 4.29 29.92 -22.69
CA TYR A 87 4.47 28.78 -21.77
C TYR A 87 3.38 28.72 -20.69
N PRO A 88 2.87 27.52 -20.35
CA PRO A 88 1.87 27.36 -19.29
C PRO A 88 2.38 27.80 -17.91
N ASP A 89 1.44 28.10 -17.02
CA ASP A 89 1.72 28.51 -15.64
C ASP A 89 2.58 27.47 -14.90
N VAL A 90 3.53 27.99 -14.13
CA VAL A 90 4.69 27.24 -13.62
C VAL A 90 4.47 26.77 -12.20
N ILE A 91 4.69 25.49 -11.93
CA ILE A 91 4.50 24.91 -10.59
C ILE A 91 5.66 25.26 -9.65
N ARG A 92 5.34 25.56 -8.38
CA ARG A 92 6.31 25.99 -7.35
C ARG A 92 6.48 24.95 -6.25
N ASP A 93 5.37 24.35 -5.84
CA ASP A 93 5.26 23.36 -4.79
C ASP A 93 4.01 22.49 -5.04
N VAL A 94 3.73 21.56 -4.13
CA VAL A 94 2.58 20.65 -4.21
C VAL A 94 1.24 21.39 -4.10
N GLU A 95 1.14 22.46 -3.32
CA GLU A 95 -0.11 23.21 -3.15
C GLU A 95 -0.44 23.96 -4.45
N HIS A 96 0.55 24.64 -5.03
CA HIS A 96 0.41 25.32 -6.32
C HIS A 96 0.12 24.32 -7.46
N PHE A 97 0.67 23.11 -7.40
CA PHE A 97 0.32 22.03 -8.34
C PHE A 97 -1.18 21.72 -8.32
N HIS A 98 -1.76 21.58 -7.13
CA HIS A 98 -3.17 21.27 -6.97
C HIS A 98 -4.08 22.45 -7.37
N GLU A 99 -3.71 23.68 -7.01
CA GLU A 99 -4.43 24.89 -7.46
C GLU A 99 -4.51 24.96 -8.99
N LEU A 100 -3.39 24.69 -9.67
CA LEU A 100 -3.35 24.66 -11.13
C LEU A 100 -4.21 23.53 -11.71
N GLU A 101 -4.27 22.36 -11.07
CA GLU A 101 -5.08 21.22 -11.52
C GLU A 101 -6.58 21.51 -11.44
N GLU A 102 -6.99 22.30 -10.45
CA GLU A 102 -8.39 22.68 -10.23
C GLU A 102 -8.84 23.87 -11.10
N THR A 103 -7.94 24.84 -11.34
CA THR A 103 -8.29 26.11 -12.01
C THR A 103 -7.99 26.13 -13.50
N ILE A 104 -6.99 25.37 -13.94
CA ILE A 104 -6.56 25.30 -15.33
C ILE A 104 -6.59 23.83 -15.71
N ASN A 105 -7.19 23.52 -16.86
CA ASN A 105 -7.05 22.19 -17.43
C ASN A 105 -5.57 22.07 -17.82
N ILE A 106 -4.71 21.57 -16.91
CA ILE A 106 -3.26 21.56 -17.11
C ILE A 106 -2.98 20.72 -18.35
N SER A 107 -2.76 21.38 -19.48
CA SER A 107 -2.17 20.76 -20.66
C SER A 107 -0.69 20.62 -20.37
N LEU A 108 -0.33 19.61 -19.57
CA LEU A 108 1.08 19.17 -19.43
C LEU A 108 1.62 18.64 -20.77
N ASP A 109 0.74 18.40 -21.74
CA ASP A 109 1.07 18.38 -23.17
C ASP A 109 1.48 19.79 -23.58
N ASN A 110 2.75 20.11 -23.38
CA ASN A 110 3.40 21.18 -24.12
C ASN A 110 3.21 20.85 -25.60
N LYS A 111 2.41 21.61 -26.34
CA LYS A 111 2.32 21.48 -27.81
C LYS A 111 3.68 21.66 -28.52
N VAL A 112 4.66 22.18 -27.79
CA VAL A 112 6.04 22.40 -28.22
C VAL A 112 6.91 21.15 -27.99
N ASN A 113 6.53 20.24 -27.08
CA ASN A 113 7.23 18.97 -26.85
C ASN A 113 6.24 17.92 -26.29
N GLU A 114 5.88 16.92 -27.09
CA GLU A 114 5.20 15.73 -26.60
C GLU A 114 6.21 14.93 -25.75
N CYS A 115 6.17 15.13 -24.43
CA CYS A 115 6.98 14.38 -23.48
C CYS A 115 6.09 13.38 -22.74
N SER A 116 6.41 12.09 -22.84
CA SER A 116 5.72 11.04 -22.10
C SER A 116 6.62 10.36 -21.10
N LEU A 117 6.05 9.99 -19.96
CA LEU A 117 6.70 9.22 -18.90
C LEU A 117 6.12 7.80 -18.88
N HIS A 118 6.99 6.80 -19.04
CA HIS A 118 6.56 5.40 -19.06
C HIS A 118 6.66 4.78 -17.66
N LEU A 119 5.50 4.50 -17.05
CA LEU A 119 5.42 3.92 -15.70
C LEU A 119 5.77 2.42 -15.66
N ASP A 120 5.44 1.68 -16.72
CA ASP A 120 5.54 0.21 -16.75
C ASP A 120 6.98 -0.32 -16.59
N ASP A 121 7.98 0.52 -16.89
CA ASP A 121 9.40 0.20 -16.78
C ASP A 121 10.07 0.74 -15.49
N THR A 122 9.30 1.41 -14.62
CA THR A 122 9.84 2.04 -13.41
C THR A 122 10.28 0.96 -12.41
N LYS A 123 11.58 0.93 -12.12
CA LYS A 123 12.16 0.06 -11.09
C LYS A 123 12.34 0.86 -9.80
N PHE A 124 11.63 0.44 -8.76
CA PHE A 124 11.75 0.99 -7.42
C PHE A 124 12.81 0.22 -6.65
N ASP A 125 13.79 0.94 -6.10
CA ASP A 125 14.73 0.40 -5.14
C ASP A 125 14.54 1.12 -3.80
N ASN A 126 13.77 0.48 -2.91
CA ASN A 126 13.56 0.99 -1.56
C ASN A 126 14.80 0.87 -0.65
N TYR A 127 15.84 0.13 -1.07
CA TYR A 127 17.11 0.05 -0.34
C TYR A 127 18.00 1.25 -0.66
N THR A 128 18.16 1.59 -1.94
CA THR A 128 18.90 2.80 -2.35
C THR A 128 18.04 4.06 -2.25
N LYS A 129 16.73 3.93 -1.99
CA LYS A 129 15.74 5.00 -1.99
C LYS A 129 15.67 5.73 -3.32
N GLU A 130 15.74 4.98 -4.42
CA GLU A 130 15.79 5.55 -5.76
C GLU A 130 14.79 4.87 -6.70
N PHE A 131 14.31 5.62 -7.69
CA PHE A 131 13.67 5.03 -8.87
C PHE A 131 14.13 5.69 -10.15
N GLU A 132 14.37 4.87 -11.16
CA GLU A 132 14.75 5.32 -12.50
C GLU A 132 13.49 5.70 -13.29
N LEU A 133 13.51 6.89 -13.87
CA LEU A 133 12.46 7.39 -14.75
C LEU A 133 12.99 7.52 -16.17
N THR A 134 12.23 6.96 -17.11
CA THR A 134 12.52 7.06 -18.55
C THR A 134 11.49 7.97 -19.20
N PHE A 135 11.99 9.04 -19.79
CA PHE A 135 11.23 10.06 -20.50
C PHE A 135 11.44 9.89 -21.99
N ASP A 136 10.35 9.90 -22.75
CA ASP A 136 10.38 9.94 -24.20
C ASP A 136 9.95 11.33 -24.67
N PHE A 137 10.87 12.02 -25.33
CA PHE A 137 10.64 13.35 -25.89
C PHE A 137 10.45 13.28 -27.40
N ARG A 138 9.40 13.95 -27.89
CA ARG A 138 9.15 14.19 -29.31
C ARG A 138 8.88 15.67 -29.53
N GLY A 139 9.66 16.30 -30.40
CA GLY A 139 9.56 17.74 -30.67
C GLY A 139 10.35 18.16 -31.90
N GLU A 140 10.37 19.47 -32.17
CA GLU A 140 11.15 20.03 -33.27
C GLU A 140 12.62 20.19 -32.85
N LEU A 141 13.52 20.30 -33.84
CA LEU A 141 14.97 20.24 -33.62
C LEU A 141 15.52 21.39 -32.75
N HIS A 142 14.79 22.50 -32.65
CA HIS A 142 15.12 23.66 -31.82
C HIS A 142 14.66 23.53 -30.37
N ASP A 143 13.83 22.53 -30.07
CA ASP A 143 13.41 22.22 -28.70
C ASP A 143 14.47 21.41 -27.93
N VAL A 144 15.49 20.91 -28.64
CA VAL A 144 16.63 20.17 -28.10
C VAL A 144 17.40 20.98 -27.04
N ASP A 145 17.55 22.28 -27.25
CA ASP A 145 18.24 23.19 -26.32
C ASP A 145 17.45 23.38 -25.01
N ILE A 146 16.12 23.19 -25.03
CA ILE A 146 15.25 23.29 -23.84
C ILE A 146 15.42 22.07 -22.94
N ILE A 147 15.67 20.90 -23.53
CA ILE A 147 15.82 19.62 -22.84
C ILE A 147 17.14 19.57 -22.04
N GLN A 148 18.18 20.27 -22.51
CA GLN A 148 19.53 20.20 -21.91
C GLN A 148 19.75 21.09 -20.69
N GLU A 149 18.92 22.11 -20.43
CA GLU A 149 19.29 23.19 -19.48
C GLU A 149 18.30 23.56 -18.37
N LYS A 150 17.17 22.86 -18.13
CA LYS A 150 16.17 23.39 -17.17
C LYS A 150 15.64 22.44 -16.11
N ASN A 151 15.28 23.06 -15.00
CA ASN A 151 14.58 22.54 -13.83
C ASN A 151 13.30 21.76 -14.24
N TYR A 152 13.41 20.49 -14.59
CA TYR A 152 12.23 19.62 -14.69
C TYR A 152 11.74 19.29 -13.29
N TYR A 153 10.44 19.08 -13.14
CA TYR A 153 9.87 18.55 -11.91
C TYR A 153 9.22 17.20 -12.16
N VAL A 154 9.21 16.40 -11.11
CA VAL A 154 8.33 15.24 -11.00
C VAL A 154 7.44 15.46 -9.80
N TYR A 155 6.13 15.42 -10.04
CA TYR A 155 5.12 15.29 -9.00
C TYR A 155 4.83 13.80 -8.84
N CYS A 156 4.99 13.30 -7.63
CA CYS A 156 4.70 11.93 -7.27
C CYS A 156 3.64 11.92 -6.16
N ASP A 157 2.52 11.29 -6.46
CA ASP A 157 1.52 10.90 -5.48
C ASP A 157 1.68 9.41 -5.20
N ALA A 158 2.04 9.11 -3.96
CA ALA A 158 2.46 7.79 -3.54
C ALA A 158 1.77 7.35 -2.27
N ILE A 159 1.68 6.04 -2.10
CA ILE A 159 1.37 5.42 -0.83
C ILE A 159 2.68 5.00 -0.17
N ILE A 160 2.87 5.43 1.07
CA ILE A 160 4.06 5.12 1.88
C ILE A 160 3.67 4.43 3.18
N ALA A 161 4.63 3.76 3.81
CA ALA A 161 4.43 3.25 5.16
C ALA A 161 4.24 4.41 6.16
N ASN A 162 3.30 4.27 7.08
CA ASN A 162 3.09 5.22 8.14
C ASN A 162 3.92 4.84 9.37
N ASN A 163 5.00 5.57 9.63
CA ASN A 163 5.92 5.29 10.73
C ASN A 163 5.33 5.58 12.13
N GLU A 164 4.20 6.26 12.20
CA GLU A 164 3.46 6.48 13.46
C GLU A 164 2.47 5.34 13.76
N SER A 165 2.31 4.39 12.84
CA SER A 165 1.39 3.28 13.01
C SER A 165 1.91 2.26 14.05
N PRO A 166 1.00 1.51 14.72
CA PRO A 166 1.41 0.46 15.64
C PRO A 166 2.40 -0.53 15.01
N TYR A 167 3.29 -1.12 15.82
CA TYR A 167 4.34 -2.02 15.32
C TYR A 167 3.86 -3.14 14.39
N TRP A 168 2.69 -3.75 14.67
CA TRP A 168 2.12 -4.78 13.79
C TRP A 168 1.90 -4.29 12.35
N CYS A 169 1.63 -3.00 12.13
CA CYS A 169 1.49 -2.41 10.81
C CYS A 169 2.79 -2.48 10.01
N SER A 170 3.93 -2.18 10.65
CA SER A 170 5.25 -2.30 10.02
C SER A 170 5.56 -3.73 9.56
N LEU A 171 5.12 -4.74 10.33
CA LEU A 171 5.25 -6.15 9.98
C LEU A 171 4.39 -6.53 8.77
N VAL A 172 3.19 -5.94 8.64
CA VAL A 172 2.34 -6.15 7.46
C VAL A 172 3.00 -5.58 6.20
N VAL A 173 3.56 -4.36 6.27
CA VAL A 173 4.28 -3.76 5.14
C VAL A 173 5.44 -4.67 4.71
N GLN A 174 6.27 -5.12 5.65
CA GLN A 174 7.38 -6.02 5.35
C GLN A 174 6.91 -7.35 4.74
N ALA A 175 5.82 -7.93 5.24
CA ALA A 175 5.25 -9.14 4.67
C ALA A 175 4.84 -8.98 3.20
N ILE A 176 4.18 -7.87 2.86
CA ILE A 176 3.74 -7.59 1.48
C ILE A 176 4.95 -7.42 0.55
N LEU A 177 6.04 -6.81 1.03
CA LEU A 177 7.26 -6.69 0.24
C LEU A 177 7.90 -8.05 -0.04
N PHE A 178 8.01 -8.90 0.99
CA PHE A 178 8.49 -10.27 0.80
C PHE A 178 7.58 -11.05 -0.17
N GLN A 179 6.26 -10.82 -0.14
CA GLN A 179 5.33 -11.42 -1.09
C GLN A 179 5.59 -10.96 -2.53
N LYS A 180 5.84 -9.65 -2.77
CA LYS A 180 6.22 -9.10 -4.07
C LYS A 180 7.54 -9.70 -4.59
N GLU A 181 8.49 -9.94 -3.68
CA GLU A 181 9.76 -10.63 -3.96
C GLU A 181 9.63 -12.16 -4.09
N LYS A 182 8.40 -12.72 -4.00
CA LYS A 182 8.11 -14.17 -4.02
C LYS A 182 8.76 -14.97 -2.89
N LYS A 183 9.13 -14.31 -1.79
CA LYS A 183 9.64 -14.91 -0.53
C LYS A 183 8.47 -15.24 0.40
N TYR A 184 7.61 -16.16 -0.03
CA TYR A 184 6.31 -16.41 0.61
C TYR A 184 6.38 -17.00 2.03
N ASP A 185 7.42 -17.76 2.33
CA ASP A 185 7.70 -18.29 3.67
C ASP A 185 7.93 -17.14 4.67
N THR A 186 8.81 -16.21 4.30
CA THR A 186 9.16 -15.04 5.09
C THR A 186 7.94 -14.12 5.20
N ALA A 187 7.25 -13.86 4.08
CA ALA A 187 6.01 -13.08 4.07
C ALA A 187 4.97 -13.63 5.06
N LEU A 188 4.73 -14.94 5.05
CA LEU A 188 3.79 -15.59 5.96
C LEU A 188 4.21 -15.42 7.42
N LEU A 189 5.50 -15.60 7.75
CA LEU A 189 6.00 -15.46 9.12
C LEU A 189 5.86 -14.02 9.65
N PHE A 190 6.16 -13.02 8.82
CA PHE A 190 5.98 -11.61 9.19
C PHE A 190 4.52 -11.25 9.39
N LEU A 191 3.66 -11.69 8.47
CA LEU A 191 2.22 -11.43 8.54
C LEU A 191 1.57 -12.12 9.74
N PHE A 192 1.96 -13.35 10.04
CA PHE A 192 1.50 -14.04 11.24
C PHE A 192 1.97 -13.32 12.51
N SER A 193 3.21 -12.81 12.52
CA SER A 193 3.75 -12.05 13.65
C SER A 193 3.02 -10.72 13.84
N ALA A 194 2.65 -10.05 12.75
CA ALA A 194 1.78 -8.87 12.80
C ALA A 194 0.44 -9.23 13.46
N PHE A 195 -0.15 -10.35 13.03
CA PHE A 195 -1.42 -10.79 13.54
C PHE A 195 -1.37 -11.15 15.03
N ASP A 196 -0.38 -11.92 15.48
CA ASP A 196 -0.19 -12.24 16.90
C ASP A 196 0.07 -10.98 17.75
N ASN A 197 0.80 -10.00 17.21
CA ASN A 197 1.02 -8.73 17.90
C ASN A 197 -0.27 -7.93 18.07
N LEU A 198 -1.09 -7.77 17.01
CA LEU A 198 -2.41 -7.14 17.09
C LEU A 198 -3.30 -7.84 18.14
N ILE A 199 -3.40 -9.17 18.06
CA ILE A 199 -4.23 -9.97 18.97
C ILE A 199 -3.76 -9.82 20.42
N THR A 200 -2.45 -9.82 20.64
CA THR A 200 -1.90 -9.64 21.98
C THR A 200 -2.25 -8.25 22.53
N LEU A 201 -2.09 -7.18 21.75
CA LEU A 201 -2.48 -5.83 22.16
C LEU A 201 -3.98 -5.72 22.51
N GLU A 202 -4.85 -6.32 21.71
CA GLU A 202 -6.29 -6.31 21.97
C GLU A 202 -6.68 -7.14 23.20
N ILE A 203 -6.01 -8.29 23.43
CA ILE A 203 -6.17 -9.05 24.68
C ILE A 203 -5.75 -8.23 25.89
N GLU A 204 -4.65 -7.49 25.81
CA GLU A 204 -4.19 -6.64 26.91
C GLU A 204 -5.20 -5.55 27.27
N LYS A 205 -5.79 -4.90 26.25
CA LYS A 205 -6.90 -3.96 26.44
C LYS A 205 -8.08 -4.63 27.15
N LEU A 206 -8.48 -5.81 26.67
CA LEU A 206 -9.61 -6.57 27.24
C LEU A 206 -9.36 -6.98 28.70
N VAL A 207 -8.16 -7.45 29.03
CA VAL A 207 -7.77 -7.83 30.40
C VAL A 207 -7.82 -6.63 31.33
N ASN A 208 -7.27 -5.49 30.89
CA ASN A 208 -7.25 -4.27 31.68
C ASN A 208 -8.66 -3.73 31.95
N SER A 209 -9.60 -3.93 31.02
CA SER A 209 -10.97 -3.44 31.12
C SER A 209 -11.93 -4.40 31.85
N PHE A 210 -11.86 -5.70 31.60
CA PHE A 210 -12.92 -6.65 31.99
C PHE A 210 -12.45 -7.89 32.77
N TYR A 211 -11.20 -8.31 32.61
CA TYR A 211 -10.72 -9.59 33.12
C TYR A 211 -9.45 -9.45 33.98
N LYS A 212 -9.39 -8.45 34.86
CA LYS A 212 -8.21 -8.20 35.70
C LYS A 212 -7.77 -9.41 36.53
N GLU A 213 -8.71 -10.31 36.84
CA GLU A 213 -8.48 -11.54 37.61
C GLU A 213 -8.08 -12.75 36.76
N PHE A 214 -8.18 -12.68 35.43
CA PHE A 214 -7.82 -13.77 34.52
C PHE A 214 -6.58 -13.41 33.70
N ASN A 215 -5.52 -14.22 33.81
CA ASN A 215 -4.32 -14.04 33.01
C ASN A 215 -4.51 -14.60 31.58
N LEU A 216 -5.17 -13.82 30.72
CA LEU A 216 -5.39 -14.18 29.31
C LEU A 216 -4.14 -14.00 28.43
N LYS A 217 -3.08 -13.37 28.95
CA LYS A 217 -1.86 -13.05 28.17
C LYS A 217 -1.08 -14.30 27.74
N ASN A 218 -1.10 -15.35 28.57
CA ASN A 218 -0.33 -16.58 28.35
C ASN A 218 -1.07 -17.64 27.52
N LEU A 219 -2.24 -17.31 26.97
CA LEU A 219 -2.98 -18.26 26.13
C LEU A 219 -2.33 -18.40 24.75
N GLU A 220 -2.46 -19.59 24.16
CA GLU A 220 -2.07 -19.84 22.78
C GLU A 220 -2.84 -18.92 21.82
N PHE A 221 -2.23 -18.57 20.68
CA PHE A 221 -2.79 -17.65 19.68
C PHE A 221 -4.25 -17.95 19.33
N GLY A 222 -4.57 -19.20 18.96
CA GLY A 222 -5.95 -19.58 18.60
C GLY A 222 -6.96 -19.38 19.73
N LYS A 223 -6.54 -19.56 20.98
CA LYS A 223 -7.38 -19.30 22.17
C LYS A 223 -7.58 -17.80 22.39
N LYS A 224 -6.53 -16.98 22.25
CA LYS A 224 -6.62 -15.51 22.32
C LYS A 224 -7.59 -14.96 21.28
N VAL A 225 -7.41 -15.34 20.02
CA VAL A 225 -8.29 -14.92 18.91
C VAL A 225 -9.73 -15.34 19.20
N SER A 226 -9.96 -16.59 19.63
CA SER A 226 -11.30 -17.05 19.94
C SER A 226 -11.96 -16.25 21.06
N ILE A 227 -11.23 -15.87 22.12
CA ILE A 227 -11.79 -15.09 23.23
C ILE A 227 -12.17 -13.69 22.74
N LEU A 228 -11.27 -13.01 22.01
CA LEU A 228 -11.56 -11.68 21.44
C LEU A 228 -12.80 -11.73 20.55
N LEU A 229 -12.84 -12.66 19.61
CA LEU A 229 -13.95 -12.71 18.66
C LEU A 229 -15.26 -13.09 19.35
N LYS A 230 -15.26 -14.00 20.33
CA LYS A 230 -16.47 -14.27 21.14
C LYS A 230 -16.95 -13.04 21.88
N HIS A 231 -16.03 -12.26 22.47
CA HIS A 231 -16.35 -11.03 23.16
C HIS A 231 -16.99 -10.00 22.21
N HIS A 232 -16.38 -9.75 21.06
CA HIS A 232 -16.84 -8.73 20.10
C HIS A 232 -18.06 -9.14 19.28
N LEU A 233 -18.23 -10.44 19.01
CA LEU A 233 -19.41 -11.00 18.34
C LEU A 233 -20.57 -11.27 19.30
N LYS A 234 -20.38 -11.03 20.62
CA LYS A 234 -21.37 -11.32 21.67
C LYS A 234 -21.87 -12.76 21.65
N VAL A 235 -20.98 -13.70 21.36
CA VAL A 235 -21.28 -15.15 21.42
C VAL A 235 -21.07 -15.59 22.87
N ASN A 236 -22.08 -16.22 23.48
CA ASN A 236 -22.00 -16.61 24.88
C ASN A 236 -20.84 -17.61 25.11
N PRO A 237 -19.87 -17.31 26.00
CA PRO A 237 -18.82 -18.26 26.33
C PRO A 237 -19.40 -19.41 27.18
N GLY A 238 -19.78 -20.52 26.54
CA GLY A 238 -20.17 -21.75 27.24
C GLY A 238 -21.38 -22.49 26.67
N GLU A 239 -22.19 -21.84 25.83
CA GLU A 239 -23.31 -22.49 25.15
C GLU A 239 -22.77 -23.15 23.88
N ASN A 240 -22.57 -24.47 23.90
CA ASN A 240 -22.11 -25.21 22.72
C ASN A 240 -23.13 -25.26 21.58
N ASP A 241 -24.38 -24.86 21.85
CA ASP A 241 -25.51 -24.94 20.94
C ASP A 241 -25.88 -23.60 20.26
N GLU A 242 -25.18 -22.49 20.55
CA GLU A 242 -25.33 -21.27 19.76
C GLU A 242 -24.70 -21.46 18.37
N GLU A 243 -25.54 -21.70 17.36
CA GLU A 243 -25.20 -21.61 15.94
C GLU A 243 -24.88 -20.16 15.55
N HIS A 244 -23.75 -19.63 16.01
CA HIS A 244 -23.22 -18.39 15.44
C HIS A 244 -22.48 -18.73 14.13
N PRO A 245 -22.90 -18.21 12.97
CA PRO A 245 -22.35 -18.57 11.65
C PRO A 245 -20.84 -18.36 11.52
N VAL A 246 -20.28 -17.52 12.40
CA VAL A 246 -18.87 -17.12 12.44
C VAL A 246 -18.03 -18.04 13.35
N ARG A 247 -18.63 -18.75 14.32
CA ARG A 247 -17.89 -19.47 15.38
C ARG A 247 -17.09 -20.66 14.87
N SER A 248 -17.70 -21.53 14.07
CA SER A 248 -17.03 -22.69 13.46
C SER A 248 -15.92 -22.24 12.49
N LEU A 249 -16.16 -21.11 11.83
CA LEU A 249 -15.21 -20.44 10.96
C LEU A 249 -13.97 -19.97 11.73
N ILE A 250 -14.18 -19.30 12.86
CA ILE A 250 -13.11 -18.81 13.73
C ILE A 250 -12.21 -19.95 14.18
N TYR A 251 -12.78 -20.97 14.83
CA TYR A 251 -11.96 -22.01 15.45
C TYR A 251 -11.16 -22.83 14.45
N LYS A 252 -11.77 -23.19 13.31
CA LYS A 252 -11.11 -24.00 12.29
C LYS A 252 -9.96 -23.23 11.64
N ILE A 253 -10.21 -21.99 11.24
CA ILE A 253 -9.27 -21.20 10.45
C ILE A 253 -8.04 -20.79 11.25
N TYR A 254 -8.19 -20.35 12.50
CA TYR A 254 -7.03 -19.92 13.29
C TYR A 254 -6.16 -21.10 13.74
N THR A 255 -6.75 -22.28 13.92
CA THR A 255 -6.00 -23.51 14.20
C THR A 255 -5.16 -23.90 12.98
N GLU A 256 -5.77 -23.92 11.79
CA GLU A 256 -5.09 -24.22 10.53
C GLU A 256 -3.94 -23.21 10.24
N LEU A 257 -4.16 -21.91 10.46
CA LEU A 257 -3.12 -20.89 10.32
C LEU A 257 -1.96 -21.07 11.31
N TYR A 258 -2.25 -21.40 12.57
CA TYR A 258 -1.22 -21.59 13.58
C TYR A 258 -0.37 -22.84 13.30
N GLU A 259 -1.00 -23.94 12.88
CA GLU A 259 -0.32 -25.16 12.46
C GLU A 259 0.56 -24.90 11.23
N LEU A 260 0.04 -24.20 10.22
CA LEU A 260 0.79 -23.81 9.03
C LEU A 260 2.02 -22.97 9.39
N ARG A 261 1.85 -21.93 10.22
CA ARG A 261 2.96 -21.08 10.67
C ARG A 261 4.04 -21.90 11.39
N ASN A 262 3.65 -22.80 12.30
CA ASN A 262 4.61 -23.61 13.03
C ASN A 262 5.35 -24.57 12.10
N ALA A 263 4.66 -25.16 11.13
CA ALA A 263 5.29 -26.02 10.13
C ALA A 263 6.29 -25.25 9.26
N VAL A 264 6.00 -24.00 8.89
CA VAL A 264 6.93 -23.13 8.15
C VAL A 264 8.13 -22.72 9.01
N ALA A 265 7.90 -22.24 10.24
CA ALA A 265 8.96 -21.82 11.15
C ALA A 265 9.95 -22.96 11.49
N HIS A 266 9.47 -24.20 11.54
CA HIS A 266 10.30 -25.39 11.78
C HIS A 266 10.83 -26.04 10.49
N GLY A 267 10.63 -25.42 9.32
CA GLY A 267 11.11 -25.93 8.03
C GLY A 267 10.47 -27.25 7.58
N LYS A 268 9.32 -27.63 8.16
CA LYS A 268 8.57 -28.86 7.86
C LYS A 268 7.75 -28.75 6.58
N ILE A 269 7.36 -27.53 6.20
CA ILE A 269 6.73 -27.23 4.90
C ILE A 269 7.68 -26.32 4.12
N ARG A 270 8.01 -26.72 2.88
CA ARG A 270 8.92 -25.98 2.01
C ARG A 270 8.23 -25.28 0.83
N SER A 271 6.98 -25.63 0.54
CA SER A 271 6.24 -25.09 -0.61
C SER A 271 5.10 -24.20 -0.15
N ILE A 272 5.44 -23.00 0.31
CA ILE A 272 4.46 -21.94 0.57
C ILE A 272 4.20 -21.18 -0.73
N ILE A 273 2.93 -21.03 -1.06
CA ILE A 273 2.43 -20.29 -2.22
C ILE A 273 1.69 -19.03 -1.77
N VAL A 274 1.46 -18.11 -2.71
CA VAL A 274 0.80 -16.83 -2.49
C VAL A 274 -0.54 -16.96 -1.75
N ASP A 275 -1.35 -17.96 -2.08
CA ASP A 275 -2.66 -18.19 -1.46
C ASP A 275 -2.59 -18.36 0.06
N HIS A 276 -1.49 -18.92 0.59
CA HIS A 276 -1.32 -19.07 2.04
C HIS A 276 -1.05 -17.73 2.73
N VAL A 277 -0.27 -16.86 2.08
CA VAL A 277 0.02 -15.51 2.58
C VAL A 277 -1.26 -14.68 2.55
N ASP A 278 -1.94 -14.71 1.41
CA ASP A 278 -3.22 -14.05 1.18
C ASP A 278 -4.28 -14.48 2.20
N TYR A 279 -4.34 -15.78 2.50
CA TYR A 279 -5.26 -16.30 3.50
C TYR A 279 -4.98 -15.76 4.91
N CYS A 280 -3.70 -15.65 5.28
CA CYS A 280 -3.33 -15.05 6.57
C CYS A 280 -3.70 -13.56 6.62
N LEU A 281 -3.57 -12.84 5.51
CA LEU A 281 -3.93 -11.42 5.41
C LEU A 281 -5.44 -11.23 5.52
N ASP A 282 -6.20 -12.07 4.81
CA ASP A 282 -7.66 -12.06 4.84
C ASP A 282 -8.17 -12.26 6.27
N MET A 283 -7.51 -13.12 7.05
CA MET A 283 -7.85 -13.37 8.45
C MET A 283 -7.47 -12.24 9.39
N LEU A 284 -6.39 -11.53 9.12
CA LEU A 284 -6.04 -10.29 9.81
C LEU A 284 -7.13 -9.24 9.58
N ILE A 285 -7.51 -8.99 8.33
CA ILE A 285 -8.57 -8.03 7.95
C ILE A 285 -9.86 -8.40 8.66
N PHE A 286 -10.29 -9.65 8.53
CA PHE A 286 -11.49 -10.17 9.14
C PHE A 286 -11.51 -9.93 10.66
N THR A 287 -10.41 -10.22 11.35
CA THR A 287 -10.33 -10.09 12.81
C THR A 287 -10.33 -8.64 13.23
N TYR A 288 -9.53 -7.81 12.57
CA TYR A 288 -9.50 -6.38 12.83
C TYR A 288 -10.89 -5.75 12.67
N THR A 289 -11.57 -6.03 11.55
CA THR A 289 -12.92 -5.50 11.32
C THR A 289 -13.91 -5.99 12.38
N THR A 290 -13.82 -7.25 12.79
CA THR A 290 -14.71 -7.80 13.82
C THR A 290 -14.52 -7.09 15.17
N ILE A 291 -13.27 -6.91 15.60
CA ILE A 291 -12.92 -6.23 16.87
C ILE A 291 -13.42 -4.78 16.86
N ASN A 292 -13.18 -4.05 15.77
CA ASN A 292 -13.48 -2.62 15.71
C ASN A 292 -14.95 -2.30 15.38
N SER A 293 -15.68 -3.19 14.72
CA SER A 293 -17.07 -2.92 14.28
C SER A 293 -18.15 -3.69 15.04
N ASN A 294 -17.79 -4.69 15.85
CA ASN A 294 -18.73 -5.52 16.63
C ASN A 294 -19.96 -5.98 15.81
N PRO A 295 -19.76 -6.65 14.66
CA PRO A 295 -20.84 -7.01 13.76
C PRO A 295 -21.78 -8.05 14.40
N LYS A 296 -23.08 -7.96 14.13
CA LYS A 296 -24.08 -8.90 14.69
C LYS A 296 -24.19 -10.20 13.88
N ASP A 297 -23.75 -10.20 12.63
CA ASP A 297 -23.81 -11.35 11.73
C ASP A 297 -22.79 -11.23 10.57
N ASN A 298 -22.71 -12.28 9.76
CA ASN A 298 -21.86 -12.36 8.57
C ASN A 298 -22.17 -11.29 7.51
N PHE A 299 -23.42 -10.85 7.39
CA PHE A 299 -23.83 -9.86 6.40
C PHE A 299 -23.34 -8.46 6.78
N ILE A 300 -23.50 -8.08 8.05
CA ILE A 300 -22.98 -6.82 8.60
C ILE A 300 -21.45 -6.80 8.51
N LEU A 301 -20.78 -7.91 8.82
CA LEU A 301 -19.33 -8.00 8.70
C LEU A 301 -18.87 -7.81 7.25
N LEU A 302 -19.49 -8.46 6.27
CA LEU A 302 -19.18 -8.23 4.86
C LEU A 302 -19.40 -6.80 4.43
N LYS A 303 -20.49 -6.17 4.89
CA LYS A 303 -20.78 -4.77 4.61
C LYS A 303 -19.68 -3.87 5.18
N LYS A 304 -19.22 -4.13 6.40
CA LYS A 304 -18.14 -3.38 7.05
C LYS A 304 -16.79 -3.58 6.36
N ILE A 305 -16.46 -4.79 5.95
CA ILE A 305 -15.26 -5.07 5.15
C ILE A 305 -15.29 -4.31 3.82
N LYS A 306 -16.46 -4.24 3.17
CA LYS A 306 -16.63 -3.47 1.93
C LYS A 306 -16.51 -1.95 2.13
N GLU A 307 -16.83 -1.45 3.33
CA GLU A 307 -16.77 -0.04 3.69
C GLU A 307 -15.37 0.43 4.14
N LEU A 308 -14.39 -0.48 4.28
CA LEU A 308 -12.98 -0.14 4.56
C LEU A 308 -12.38 0.66 3.41
#